data_AF-A0ABD2PFP2-F1
#
_entry.id   AF-A0ABD2PFP2-F1
#
_cell.length_a   1.000
_cell.length_b   1.000
_cell.length_c   1.000
_cell.angle_alpha   90.00
_cell.angle_beta   90.00
_cell.angle_gamma   90.00
#
_symmetry.space_group_name_H-M   'P 1'
#
loop_
_entity.id
_entity.type
_entity.pdbx_description
1 polymer ?
#
loop_
_entity_poly.entity_id
_entity_poly.type
_entity_poly.pdbx_seq_one_letter_code
_entity_poly.pdbx_strand_id
1 'polypeptide(L)'
;MVEENEEMQDCLDNTLRLNRHEEIELPTLTNAPNSANQLPVSKNSSLPERGTWGSKLDFILSVVGLAIGLGNVWRFPYLCYKNGGGAFLIPYFITLILAGIPMFFMELALGQMLTIGGLGVFKIAPIFKGIGYAAAVMSCWMNIYYIVILAWAIFYFFMSLRADVPWRTCHNYWNTEYCVNPYDRGALTCWEQFNPNNSFSKICSLNNHNVSVTELTDPVKEFWERRTLQISSGIEHVGSIRWELAGTLLLVWILCYFCIWKGVKWTGKVVYFTALFPTYF
;
A
#
# COMPACT_ATOMS: atom_id res chain seq x y z
N MET A 1 -10.39 41.34 32.47
CA MET A 1 -9.16 41.50 33.27
C MET A 1 -9.01 40.50 34.41
N VAL A 2 -10.05 39.73 34.80
CA VAL A 2 -9.89 38.63 35.79
C VAL A 2 -9.84 37.26 35.11
N GLU A 3 -10.59 37.02 34.02
CA GLU A 3 -10.58 35.75 33.28
C GLU A 3 -9.27 35.48 32.48
N GLU A 4 -8.56 36.52 32.05
CA GLU A 4 -7.30 36.37 31.29
C GLU A 4 -6.11 35.89 32.16
N ASN A 5 -6.22 36.04 33.48
CA ASN A 5 -5.21 35.58 34.44
C ASN A 5 -5.39 34.12 34.83
N GLU A 6 -6.60 33.56 34.74
CA GLU A 6 -6.85 32.14 35.04
C GLU A 6 -6.36 31.23 33.90
N GLU A 7 -6.57 31.60 32.64
CA GLU A 7 -6.06 30.83 31.49
C GLU A 7 -4.52 30.84 31.38
N MET A 8 -3.87 31.94 31.79
CA MET A 8 -2.42 32.04 31.80
C MET A 8 -1.78 31.24 32.95
N GLN A 9 -2.47 31.12 34.08
CA GLN A 9 -2.06 30.28 35.21
C GLN A 9 -2.19 28.78 34.86
N ASP A 10 -3.24 28.39 34.12
CA ASP A 10 -3.49 27.01 33.69
C ASP A 10 -2.53 26.57 32.57
N CYS A 11 -2.11 27.50 31.69
CA CYS A 11 -1.03 27.27 30.75
C CYS A 11 0.34 27.13 31.44
N LEU A 12 0.63 27.92 32.49
CA LEU A 12 1.87 27.82 33.26
C LEU A 12 1.97 26.49 34.03
N ASP A 13 0.89 26.02 34.67
CA ASP A 13 0.88 24.76 35.42
C ASP A 13 1.03 23.56 34.49
N ASN A 14 0.41 23.58 33.30
CA ASN A 14 0.59 22.54 32.29
C ASN A 14 2.00 22.52 31.68
N THR A 15 2.65 23.69 31.55
CA THR A 15 4.04 23.79 31.07
C THR A 15 5.04 23.33 32.14
N LEU A 16 4.78 23.63 33.43
CA LEU A 16 5.55 23.14 34.57
C LEU A 16 5.42 21.62 34.80
N ARG A 17 4.29 21.01 34.41
CA ARG A 17 4.09 19.55 34.46
C ARG A 17 4.77 18.80 33.32
N LEU A 18 4.92 19.41 32.14
CA LEU A 18 5.63 18.81 31.00
C LEU A 18 7.15 18.85 31.14
N ASN A 19 7.69 19.81 31.89
CA ASN A 19 9.14 19.92 32.16
C ASN A 19 9.63 19.07 33.35
N ARG A 20 8.77 18.31 34.04
CA ARG A 20 9.17 17.49 35.22
C ARG A 20 9.79 16.12 34.85
N HIS A 21 9.99 15.81 33.58
CA HIS A 21 10.82 14.66 33.20
C HIS A 21 12.16 15.16 32.63
N GLU A 22 13.21 14.92 33.42
CA GLU A 22 14.65 15.18 33.18
C GLU A 22 15.20 16.59 33.52
N GLU A 23 15.22 16.92 34.82
CA GLU A 23 16.47 17.47 35.37
C GLU A 23 17.37 16.28 35.74
N ILE A 24 18.27 15.93 34.82
CA ILE A 24 19.47 15.16 35.17
C ILE A 24 20.34 16.12 35.99
N GLU A 25 20.14 16.16 37.31
CA GLU A 25 21.11 16.77 38.20
C GLU A 25 22.40 15.95 38.15
N LEU A 26 23.42 16.52 37.52
CA LEU A 26 24.79 16.02 37.58
C LEU A 26 25.30 16.24 39.01
N PRO A 27 25.62 15.21 39.81
CA PRO A 27 26.10 15.45 41.16
C PRO A 27 27.52 16.02 41.12
N THR A 28 27.68 17.28 41.50
CA THR A 28 28.99 17.85 41.81
C THR A 28 29.42 17.49 43.22
N LEU A 29 30.51 16.70 43.21
CA LEU A 29 31.63 16.66 44.14
C LEU A 29 31.52 15.84 45.44
N THR A 30 32.52 14.97 45.52
CA THR A 30 33.31 14.53 46.67
C THR A 30 32.86 13.30 47.47
N ASN A 31 33.67 12.26 47.29
CA ASN A 31 34.01 11.15 48.19
C ASN A 31 33.02 9.98 48.30
N ALA A 32 33.34 8.91 47.57
CA ALA A 32 32.85 7.55 47.76
C ALA A 32 33.22 7.02 49.17
N PRO A 33 32.43 6.08 49.74
CA PRO A 33 32.65 4.68 49.38
C PRO A 33 31.38 3.83 49.21
N ASN A 34 31.41 3.02 48.15
CA ASN A 34 30.88 1.66 47.99
C ASN A 34 29.86 1.12 49.01
N SER A 35 28.58 1.09 48.63
CA SER A 35 27.73 -0.09 48.86
C SER A 35 26.52 -0.06 47.92
N ALA A 36 26.53 -0.94 46.94
CA ALA A 36 25.47 -1.08 45.95
C ALA A 36 24.24 -1.74 46.57
N ASN A 37 23.34 -0.92 47.15
CA ASN A 37 21.94 -1.29 47.28
C ASN A 37 21.17 -0.53 46.20
N GLN A 38 20.89 -1.24 45.11
CA GLN A 38 19.96 -0.80 44.09
C GLN A 38 18.62 -0.46 44.75
N LEU A 39 18.25 0.83 44.74
CA LEU A 39 16.88 1.25 44.99
C LEU A 39 16.00 0.58 43.93
N PRO A 40 14.99 -0.22 44.31
CA PRO A 40 14.10 -0.84 43.35
C PRO A 40 13.29 0.29 42.72
N VAL A 41 13.58 0.64 41.47
CA VAL A 41 12.69 1.46 40.66
C VAL A 41 11.40 0.65 40.53
N SER A 42 10.37 1.09 41.26
CA SER A 42 9.01 0.60 41.14
C SER A 42 8.55 0.81 39.70
N LYS A 43 8.67 -0.24 38.88
CA LYS A 43 8.10 -0.33 37.54
C LYS A 43 6.57 -0.24 37.73
N ASN A 44 5.99 0.95 37.57
CA ASN A 44 4.54 1.10 37.51
C ASN A 44 4.03 0.20 36.36
N SER A 45 3.38 -0.89 36.74
CA SER A 45 3.16 -2.11 35.95
C SER A 45 1.87 -2.08 35.11
N SER A 46 1.46 -0.92 34.60
CA SER A 46 0.16 -0.80 33.91
C SER A 46 0.24 -0.69 32.39
N LEU A 47 1.43 -0.61 31.79
CA LEU A 47 1.58 -0.56 30.33
C LEU A 47 2.39 -1.76 29.82
N PRO A 48 1.91 -2.47 28.77
CA PRO A 48 2.65 -3.59 28.21
C PRO A 48 4.00 -3.12 27.66
N GLU A 49 5.06 -3.84 28.01
CA GLU A 49 6.42 -3.55 27.54
C GLU A 49 6.51 -3.65 26.02
N ARG A 50 7.10 -2.64 25.37
CA ARG A 50 7.21 -2.58 23.90
C ARG A 50 7.97 -3.78 23.37
N GLY A 51 7.39 -4.49 22.41
CA GLY A 51 8.05 -5.61 21.74
C GLY A 51 9.31 -5.18 20.99
N THR A 52 10.40 -5.92 21.18
CA THR A 52 11.63 -5.79 20.38
C THR A 52 11.65 -6.79 19.23
N TRP A 53 12.38 -6.45 18.17
CA TRP A 53 12.64 -7.36 17.05
C TRP A 53 13.51 -8.53 17.49
N GLY A 54 13.26 -9.72 16.94
CA GLY A 54 14.03 -10.92 17.26
C GLY A 54 15.45 -10.86 16.70
N SER A 55 15.62 -10.33 15.49
CA SER A 55 16.92 -10.11 14.85
C SER A 55 16.99 -8.78 14.09
N LYS A 56 18.22 -8.31 13.80
CA LYS A 56 18.42 -7.13 12.93
C LYS A 56 17.93 -7.39 11.50
N LEU A 57 18.02 -8.63 11.03
CA LEU A 57 17.54 -9.01 9.71
C LEU A 57 16.01 -8.97 9.63
N ASP A 58 15.30 -9.35 10.70
CA ASP A 58 13.84 -9.25 10.78
C ASP A 58 13.40 -7.79 10.53
N PHE A 59 14.13 -6.84 11.12
CA PHE A 59 13.86 -5.41 10.95
C PHE A 59 14.17 -4.95 9.52
N ILE A 60 15.36 -5.25 8.98
CA ILE A 60 15.74 -4.84 7.63
C ILE A 60 14.78 -5.40 6.58
N LEU A 61 14.42 -6.69 6.68
CA LEU A 61 13.48 -7.32 5.75
C LEU A 61 12.07 -6.76 5.90
N SER A 62 11.64 -6.39 7.12
CA SER A 62 10.37 -5.69 7.33
C SER A 62 10.34 -4.34 6.61
N VAL A 63 11.43 -3.59 6.68
CA VAL A 63 11.57 -2.28 6.01
C VAL A 63 11.64 -2.45 4.49
N VAL A 64 12.41 -3.42 3.99
CA VAL A 64 12.48 -3.73 2.55
C VAL A 64 11.12 -4.22 2.03
N GLY A 65 10.42 -5.06 2.80
CA GLY A 65 9.08 -5.54 2.46
C GLY A 65 8.04 -4.41 2.44
N LEU A 66 8.19 -3.37 3.26
CA LEU A 66 7.37 -2.16 3.19
C LEU A 66 7.69 -1.31 1.95
N ALA A 67 8.96 -1.26 1.53
CA ALA A 67 9.41 -0.50 0.37
C ALA A 67 9.06 -1.16 -0.98
N ILE A 68 9.00 -2.49 -1.02
CA ILE A 68 8.62 -3.26 -2.21
C ILE A 68 7.09 -3.41 -2.23
N GLY A 69 6.43 -2.61 -3.07
CA GLY A 69 4.97 -2.68 -3.28
C GLY A 69 4.59 -3.00 -4.71
N LEU A 70 3.31 -3.34 -4.92
CA LEU A 70 2.71 -3.54 -6.25
C LEU A 70 2.91 -2.33 -7.19
N GLY A 71 3.03 -1.12 -6.63
CA GLY A 71 3.35 0.08 -7.38
C GLY A 71 4.69 0.00 -8.12
N ASN A 72 5.70 -0.68 -7.57
CA ASN A 72 6.99 -0.86 -8.23
C ASN A 72 6.87 -1.78 -9.46
N VAL A 73 5.90 -2.70 -9.46
CA VAL A 73 5.70 -3.68 -10.53
C VAL A 73 5.00 -3.08 -11.75
N TRP A 74 3.93 -2.28 -11.55
CA TRP A 74 3.17 -1.73 -12.69
C TRP A 74 3.27 -0.21 -12.85
N ARG A 75 3.33 0.56 -11.75
CA ARG A 75 3.18 2.02 -11.82
C ARG A 75 4.48 2.65 -12.30
N PHE A 76 5.60 2.16 -11.79
CA PHE A 76 6.91 2.65 -12.20
C PHE A 76 7.18 2.41 -13.70
N PRO A 77 7.02 1.19 -14.26
CA PRO A 77 7.18 0.99 -15.70
C PRO A 77 6.20 1.80 -16.54
N TYR A 78 4.94 1.91 -16.10
CA TYR A 78 3.92 2.68 -16.80
C TYR A 78 4.26 4.17 -16.87
N LEU A 79 4.68 4.79 -15.76
CA LEU A 79 5.11 6.19 -15.74
C LEU A 79 6.40 6.41 -16.52
N CYS A 80 7.36 5.49 -16.40
CA CYS A 80 8.60 5.53 -17.16
C CYS A 80 8.31 5.55 -18.66
N TYR A 81 7.49 4.61 -19.15
CA TYR A 81 7.10 4.56 -20.56
C TYR A 81 6.38 5.83 -21.03
N LYS A 82 5.41 6.33 -20.25
CA LYS A 82 4.63 7.53 -20.60
C LYS A 82 5.47 8.83 -20.60
N ASN A 83 6.47 8.93 -19.74
CA ASN A 83 7.25 10.16 -19.52
C ASN A 83 8.61 10.15 -20.26
N GLY A 84 8.67 9.55 -21.45
CA GLY A 84 9.90 9.56 -22.27
C GLY A 84 10.82 8.36 -22.03
N GLY A 85 10.29 7.24 -21.54
CA GLY A 85 11.03 5.99 -21.34
C GLY A 85 12.22 6.18 -20.40
N GLY A 86 13.41 5.77 -20.84
CA GLY A 86 14.63 5.84 -20.03
C GLY A 86 15.02 7.25 -19.56
N ALA A 87 14.59 8.32 -20.26
CA ALA A 87 14.88 9.69 -19.84
C ALA A 87 14.22 10.05 -18.49
N PHE A 88 13.11 9.40 -18.13
CA PHE A 88 12.43 9.57 -16.85
C PHE A 88 13.32 9.15 -15.66
N LEU A 89 14.32 8.29 -15.87
CA LEU A 89 15.21 7.83 -14.80
C LEU A 89 16.09 8.96 -14.25
N ILE A 90 16.43 9.98 -15.04
CA ILE A 90 17.27 11.09 -14.61
C ILE A 90 16.59 11.89 -13.47
N PRO A 91 15.39 12.48 -13.66
CA PRO A 91 14.70 13.16 -12.56
C PRO A 91 14.30 12.20 -11.43
N TYR A 92 14.04 10.92 -11.73
CA TYR A 92 13.76 9.91 -10.71
C TYR A 92 14.94 9.74 -9.74
N PHE A 93 16.17 9.53 -10.23
CA PHE A 93 17.33 9.36 -9.35
C PHE A 93 17.71 10.65 -8.61
N ILE A 94 17.58 11.81 -9.26
CA ILE A 94 17.82 13.11 -8.61
C ILE A 94 16.88 13.30 -7.42
N THR A 95 15.57 13.11 -7.63
CA THR A 95 14.58 13.26 -6.55
C THR A 95 14.72 12.17 -5.48
N LEU A 96 15.12 10.95 -5.85
CA LEU A 96 15.42 9.87 -4.90
C LEU A 96 16.58 10.23 -3.98
N ILE A 97 17.69 10.76 -4.51
CA ILE A 97 18.87 11.11 -3.70
C ILE A 97 18.62 12.38 -2.87
N LEU A 98 17.98 13.40 -3.45
CA LEU A 98 17.80 14.70 -2.78
C LEU A 98 16.63 14.74 -1.80
N ALA A 99 15.56 14.00 -2.05
CA ALA A 99 14.35 14.03 -1.23
C ALA A 99 14.00 12.66 -0.63
N GLY A 100 14.05 11.59 -1.43
CA GLY A 100 13.65 10.25 -0.99
C GLY A 100 14.49 9.69 0.16
N ILE A 101 15.81 9.57 -0.04
CA ILE A 101 16.75 9.03 0.96
C ILE A 101 16.76 9.88 2.24
N PRO A 102 16.87 11.23 2.18
CA PRO A 102 16.84 12.04 3.40
C PRO A 102 15.54 11.94 4.17
N MET A 103 14.38 11.93 3.49
CA MET A 103 13.08 11.80 4.15
C MET A 103 12.93 10.45 4.84
N PHE A 104 13.32 9.38 4.18
CA PHE A 104 13.30 8.03 4.73
C PHE A 104 14.23 7.89 5.96
N PHE A 105 15.46 8.41 5.87
CA PHE A 105 16.40 8.38 6.99
C PHE A 105 15.89 9.21 8.18
N MET A 106 15.36 10.39 7.92
CA MET A 106 14.77 11.26 8.95
C MET A 106 13.62 10.55 9.69
N GLU A 107 12.71 9.90 8.97
CA GLU A 107 11.58 9.18 9.57
C GLU A 107 12.06 8.00 10.44
N LEU A 108 13.02 7.20 9.96
CA LEU A 108 13.59 6.10 10.72
C LEU A 108 14.34 6.59 11.98
N ALA A 109 15.15 7.65 11.86
CA ALA A 109 15.89 8.22 12.97
C ALA A 109 14.94 8.76 14.05
N LEU A 110 13.90 9.52 13.67
CA LEU A 110 12.88 10.02 14.60
C LEU A 110 12.12 8.88 15.28
N GLY A 111 11.75 7.84 14.53
CA GLY A 111 11.07 6.66 15.08
C GLY A 111 11.94 5.88 16.08
N GLN A 112 13.25 5.80 15.84
CA GLN A 112 14.20 5.15 16.76
C GLN A 112 14.47 6.00 18.01
N MET A 113 14.65 7.31 17.87
CA MET A 113 14.96 8.21 19.00
C MET A 113 13.77 8.36 19.95
N LEU A 114 12.56 8.54 19.41
CA LEU A 114 11.38 8.81 20.22
C LEU A 114 10.75 7.54 20.78
N THR A 115 10.92 6.40 20.11
CA THR A 115 10.33 5.10 20.48
C THR A 115 8.79 5.10 20.63
N ILE A 116 8.14 6.16 20.15
CA ILE A 116 6.69 6.38 20.18
C ILE A 116 6.11 6.08 18.79
N GLY A 117 4.87 5.61 18.72
CA GLY A 117 4.17 5.38 17.44
C GLY A 117 3.85 6.67 16.69
N GLY A 118 3.60 6.59 15.38
CA GLY A 118 3.43 7.77 14.50
C GLY A 118 2.36 8.77 14.94
N LEU A 119 1.30 8.32 15.63
CA LEU A 119 0.27 9.20 16.21
C LEU A 119 0.80 10.07 17.37
N GLY A 120 1.80 9.60 18.10
CA GLY A 120 2.37 10.28 19.27
C GLY A 120 3.67 11.02 19.00
N VAL A 121 4.31 10.83 17.83
CA VAL A 121 5.58 11.47 17.46
C VAL A 121 5.48 13.00 17.45
N PHE A 122 4.35 13.55 16.99
CA PHE A 122 4.14 15.01 16.93
C PHE A 122 3.81 15.66 18.27
N LYS A 123 4.01 14.97 19.41
CA LYS A 123 4.00 15.61 20.73
C LYS A 123 5.18 16.58 20.93
N ILE A 124 6.25 16.45 20.14
CA ILE A 124 7.38 17.39 20.14
C ILE A 124 6.96 18.80 19.72
N ALA A 125 6.06 18.88 18.74
CA ALA A 125 5.58 20.14 18.17
C ALA A 125 4.04 20.09 18.09
N PRO A 126 3.32 20.61 19.09
CA PRO A 126 1.86 20.44 19.22
C PRO A 126 1.09 21.04 18.04
N ILE A 127 1.65 22.05 17.35
CA ILE A 127 1.09 22.61 16.12
C ILE A 127 0.95 21.56 15.00
N PHE A 128 1.81 20.54 14.98
CA PHE A 128 1.83 19.48 13.98
C PHE A 128 1.11 18.20 14.43
N LYS A 129 0.38 18.23 15.56
CA LYS A 129 -0.37 17.07 16.05
C LYS A 129 -1.38 16.52 15.02
N GLY A 130 -1.91 17.39 14.14
CA GLY A 130 -2.80 17.01 13.04
C GLY A 130 -2.15 16.07 12.01
N ILE A 131 -0.83 16.13 11.82
CA ILE A 131 -0.11 15.30 10.84
C ILE A 131 -0.23 13.81 11.19
N GLY A 132 -0.15 13.46 12.48
CA GLY A 132 -0.33 12.08 12.93
C GLY A 132 -1.72 11.53 12.58
N TYR A 133 -2.77 12.29 12.87
CA TYR A 133 -4.15 11.90 12.52
C TYR A 133 -4.35 11.80 11.01
N ALA A 134 -3.81 12.74 10.23
CA ALA A 134 -3.87 12.69 8.77
C ALA A 134 -3.17 11.42 8.23
N ALA A 135 -1.99 11.08 8.74
CA ALA A 135 -1.26 9.87 8.35
C ALA A 135 -2.06 8.58 8.66
N ALA A 136 -2.75 8.53 9.80
CA ALA A 136 -3.60 7.39 10.15
C ALA A 136 -4.83 7.26 9.25
N VAL A 137 -5.49 8.37 8.90
CA VAL A 137 -6.62 8.37 7.95
C VAL A 137 -6.16 7.93 6.57
N MET A 138 -5.04 8.47 6.08
CA MET A 138 -4.45 8.07 4.81
C MET A 138 -4.08 6.58 4.79
N SER A 139 -3.50 6.07 5.88
CA SER A 139 -3.21 4.64 6.04
C SER A 139 -4.50 3.81 6.00
N CYS A 140 -5.58 4.25 6.65
CA CYS A 140 -6.87 3.57 6.63
C CYS A 140 -7.44 3.46 5.19
N TRP A 141 -7.49 4.56 4.45
CA TRP A 141 -7.93 4.55 3.05
C TRP A 141 -7.06 3.69 2.15
N MET A 142 -5.74 3.74 2.35
CA MET A 142 -4.80 2.88 1.63
C MET A 142 -5.09 1.40 1.89
N ASN A 143 -5.31 1.01 3.14
CA ASN A 143 -5.64 -0.37 3.49
C ASN A 143 -6.94 -0.85 2.81
N ILE A 144 -7.99 -0.04 2.79
CA ILE A 144 -9.26 -0.38 2.13
C ILE A 144 -9.08 -0.59 0.62
N TYR A 145 -8.25 0.21 -0.04
CA TYR A 145 -7.99 0.05 -1.47
C TYR A 145 -7.11 -1.17 -1.78
N TYR A 146 -6.03 -1.36 -1.03
CA TYR A 146 -5.08 -2.44 -1.28
C TYR A 146 -5.65 -3.83 -0.98
N ILE A 147 -6.54 -3.96 0.02
CA ILE A 147 -7.16 -5.24 0.34
C ILE A 147 -8.04 -5.75 -0.83
N VAL A 148 -8.68 -4.84 -1.57
CA VAL A 148 -9.48 -5.17 -2.76
C VAL A 148 -8.59 -5.68 -3.89
N ILE A 149 -7.42 -5.07 -4.11
CA ILE A 149 -6.47 -5.55 -5.11
C ILE A 149 -5.96 -6.95 -4.75
N LEU A 150 -5.65 -7.20 -3.48
CA LEU A 150 -5.25 -8.54 -3.04
C LEU A 150 -6.38 -9.56 -3.26
N ALA A 151 -7.64 -9.17 -3.08
CA ALA A 151 -8.79 -10.03 -3.36
C ALA A 151 -8.90 -10.39 -4.84
N TRP A 152 -8.61 -9.46 -5.74
CA TRP A 152 -8.49 -9.75 -7.18
C TRP A 152 -7.33 -10.70 -7.47
N ALA A 153 -6.16 -10.48 -6.88
CA ALA A 153 -5.00 -11.36 -7.07
C ALA A 153 -5.29 -12.81 -6.63
N ILE A 154 -5.90 -13.00 -5.45
CA ILE A 154 -6.32 -14.32 -4.96
C ILE A 154 -7.39 -14.94 -5.86
N PHE A 155 -8.35 -14.15 -6.35
CA PHE A 155 -9.35 -14.63 -7.30
C PHE A 155 -8.70 -15.16 -8.60
N TYR A 156 -7.76 -14.40 -9.17
CA TYR A 156 -7.02 -14.83 -10.35
C TYR A 156 -6.15 -16.07 -10.07
N PHE A 157 -5.54 -16.15 -8.89
CA PHE A 157 -4.76 -17.32 -8.45
C PHE A 157 -5.61 -18.59 -8.45
N PHE A 158 -6.82 -18.57 -7.88
CA PHE A 158 -7.70 -19.74 -7.91
C PHE A 158 -8.19 -20.06 -9.33
N MET A 159 -8.44 -19.05 -10.16
CA MET A 159 -8.84 -19.25 -11.55
C MET A 159 -7.71 -19.81 -12.42
N SER A 160 -6.44 -19.55 -12.08
CA SER A 160 -5.28 -20.11 -12.78
C SER A 160 -4.98 -21.57 -12.43
N LEU A 161 -5.60 -22.14 -11.39
CA LEU A 161 -5.45 -23.58 -11.07
C LEU A 161 -6.23 -24.50 -12.02
N ARG A 162 -7.05 -23.94 -12.91
CA ARG A 162 -7.76 -24.69 -13.95
C ARG A 162 -6.80 -25.12 -15.04
N ALA A 163 -7.04 -26.30 -15.64
CA ALA A 163 -6.22 -26.82 -16.74
C ALA A 163 -6.18 -25.84 -17.93
N ASP A 164 -7.32 -25.26 -18.28
CA ASP A 164 -7.43 -24.16 -19.23
C ASP A 164 -7.85 -22.88 -18.52
N VAL A 165 -7.05 -21.82 -18.68
CA VAL A 165 -7.35 -20.52 -18.07
C VAL A 165 -8.52 -19.85 -18.79
N PRO A 166 -9.48 -19.27 -18.04
CA PRO A 166 -10.75 -18.79 -18.63
C PRO A 166 -10.60 -17.58 -19.55
N TRP A 167 -9.51 -16.82 -19.44
CA TRP A 167 -9.19 -15.68 -20.31
C TRP A 167 -8.38 -16.05 -21.57
N ARG A 168 -8.16 -17.34 -21.83
CA ARG A 168 -7.44 -17.81 -23.03
C ARG A 168 -8.33 -17.80 -24.27
N THR A 169 -9.62 -18.09 -24.13
CA THR A 169 -10.54 -18.30 -25.25
C THR A 169 -11.70 -17.30 -25.24
N CYS A 170 -12.24 -17.02 -26.43
CA CYS A 170 -13.44 -16.21 -26.58
C CYS A 170 -14.75 -17.01 -26.41
N HIS A 171 -14.68 -18.33 -26.19
CA HIS A 171 -15.86 -19.22 -26.06
C HIS A 171 -16.38 -19.32 -24.62
N ASN A 172 -16.75 -18.20 -24.01
CA ASN A 172 -17.32 -18.17 -22.67
C ASN A 172 -18.63 -17.40 -22.64
N TYR A 173 -19.49 -17.68 -21.66
CA TYR A 173 -20.83 -17.07 -21.55
C TYR A 173 -20.82 -15.56 -21.29
N TRP A 174 -19.68 -15.00 -20.85
CA TRP A 174 -19.53 -13.56 -20.58
C TRP A 174 -18.91 -12.79 -21.75
N ASN A 175 -18.42 -13.49 -22.77
CA ASN A 175 -17.75 -12.86 -23.90
C ASN A 175 -18.75 -12.35 -24.92
N THR A 176 -18.38 -11.30 -25.66
CA THR A 176 -19.17 -10.78 -26.78
C THR A 176 -18.77 -11.40 -28.11
N GLU A 177 -19.62 -11.18 -29.11
CA GLU A 177 -19.35 -11.54 -30.50
C GLU A 177 -18.14 -10.79 -31.09
N TYR A 178 -17.69 -9.70 -30.44
CA TYR A 178 -16.53 -8.90 -30.83
C TYR A 178 -15.21 -9.35 -30.19
N CYS A 179 -15.23 -10.44 -29.40
CA CYS A 179 -14.05 -11.00 -28.78
C CYS A 179 -13.18 -11.72 -29.81
N VAL A 180 -11.91 -11.35 -29.89
CA VAL A 180 -10.92 -11.99 -30.75
C VAL A 180 -9.63 -12.23 -29.98
N ASN A 181 -9.04 -13.42 -30.14
CA ASN A 181 -7.75 -13.73 -29.53
C ASN A 181 -6.64 -12.90 -30.20
N PRO A 182 -5.74 -12.24 -29.44
CA PRO A 182 -4.61 -11.49 -29.99
C PRO A 182 -3.77 -12.26 -31.03
N TYR A 183 -3.62 -13.59 -30.87
CA TYR A 183 -2.87 -14.43 -31.80
C TYR A 183 -3.57 -14.62 -33.15
N ASP A 184 -4.91 -14.68 -33.13
CA ASP A 184 -5.73 -14.85 -34.32
C ASP A 184 -6.05 -13.51 -34.99
N ARG A 185 -5.78 -12.39 -34.32
CA ARG A 185 -6.09 -11.03 -34.79
C ARG A 185 -5.43 -10.71 -36.14
N GLY A 186 -4.24 -11.27 -36.40
CA GLY A 186 -3.52 -11.09 -37.66
C GLY A 186 -4.11 -11.87 -38.84
N ALA A 187 -4.90 -12.91 -38.58
CA ALA A 187 -5.51 -13.76 -39.60
C ALA A 187 -6.88 -13.24 -40.09
N LEU A 188 -7.45 -12.20 -39.46
CA LEU A 188 -8.71 -11.63 -39.92
C LEU A 188 -8.55 -10.89 -41.25
N THR A 189 -9.57 -11.00 -42.09
CA THR A 189 -9.70 -10.23 -43.31
C THR A 189 -10.11 -8.80 -42.96
N CYS A 190 -9.12 -7.89 -42.99
CA CYS A 190 -9.33 -6.48 -42.69
C CYS A 190 -9.02 -5.60 -43.91
N TRP A 191 -9.80 -4.53 -44.09
CA TRP A 191 -9.61 -3.52 -45.12
C TRP A 191 -9.74 -2.11 -44.52
N GLU A 192 -9.26 -1.11 -45.25
CA GLU A 192 -9.43 0.29 -44.89
C GLU A 192 -10.69 0.84 -45.57
N GLN A 193 -11.55 1.48 -44.79
CA GLN A 193 -12.71 2.20 -45.28
C GLN A 193 -12.57 3.70 -44.99
N PHE A 194 -12.81 4.50 -46.03
CA PHE A 194 -12.87 5.95 -45.93
C PHE A 194 -14.21 6.39 -45.33
N ASN A 195 -14.16 7.02 -44.16
CA ASN A 195 -15.34 7.51 -43.45
C ASN A 195 -15.69 8.94 -43.92
N PRO A 196 -16.96 9.38 -43.87
CA PRO A 196 -17.37 10.69 -44.34
C PRO A 196 -16.78 11.86 -43.50
N ASN A 197 -16.13 11.55 -42.37
CA ASN A 197 -15.43 12.51 -41.52
C ASN A 197 -13.95 12.73 -41.90
N ASN A 198 -13.53 12.39 -43.14
CA ASN A 198 -12.14 12.47 -43.61
C ASN A 198 -11.14 11.60 -42.81
N SER A 199 -11.59 10.49 -42.22
CA SER A 199 -10.74 9.55 -41.49
C SER A 199 -10.73 8.17 -42.15
N PHE A 200 -9.55 7.53 -42.15
CA PHE A 200 -9.42 6.13 -42.51
C PHE A 200 -9.72 5.28 -41.27
N SER A 201 -10.66 4.34 -41.41
CA SER A 201 -10.97 3.35 -40.38
C SER A 201 -10.63 1.95 -40.89
N LYS A 202 -9.90 1.18 -40.10
CA LYS A 202 -9.61 -0.21 -40.42
C LYS A 202 -10.75 -1.08 -39.88
N ILE A 203 -11.38 -1.84 -40.76
CA ILE A 203 -12.53 -2.70 -40.48
C ILE A 203 -12.12 -4.13 -40.75
N CYS A 204 -12.56 -5.07 -39.91
CA CYS A 204 -12.29 -6.48 -40.03
C CYS A 204 -13.60 -7.27 -40.10
N SER A 205 -13.63 -8.34 -40.89
CA SER A 205 -14.75 -9.27 -40.91
C SER A 205 -14.60 -10.31 -39.80
N LEU A 206 -15.56 -10.35 -38.88
CA LEU A 206 -15.63 -11.30 -37.77
C LEU A 206 -17.03 -11.91 -37.73
N ASN A 207 -17.14 -13.24 -37.83
CA ASN A 207 -18.41 -13.96 -37.77
C ASN A 207 -19.50 -13.38 -38.71
N ASN A 208 -19.12 -13.02 -39.95
CA ASN A 208 -19.96 -12.34 -40.95
C ASN A 208 -20.41 -10.91 -40.61
N HIS A 209 -19.87 -10.30 -39.56
CA HIS A 209 -20.07 -8.89 -39.23
C HIS A 209 -18.82 -8.06 -39.54
N ASN A 210 -19.02 -6.82 -39.99
CA ASN A 210 -17.96 -5.87 -40.25
C ASN A 210 -17.78 -5.01 -39.01
N VAL A 211 -16.66 -5.16 -38.32
CA VAL A 211 -16.39 -4.51 -37.03
C VAL A 211 -15.14 -3.65 -37.14
N SER A 212 -15.17 -2.46 -36.54
CA SER A 212 -14.00 -1.60 -36.52
C SER A 212 -12.91 -2.19 -35.63
N VAL A 213 -11.63 -2.00 -35.98
CA VAL A 213 -10.50 -2.49 -35.16
C VAL A 213 -10.51 -1.90 -33.74
N THR A 214 -11.09 -0.72 -33.57
CA THR A 214 -11.25 -0.04 -32.27
C THR A 214 -12.31 -0.69 -31.37
N GLU A 215 -13.27 -1.41 -31.94
CA GLU A 215 -14.32 -2.13 -31.21
C GLU A 215 -13.93 -3.58 -30.86
N LEU A 216 -12.88 -4.12 -31.50
CA LEU A 216 -12.37 -5.45 -31.19
C LEU A 216 -11.84 -5.50 -29.75
N THR A 217 -12.29 -6.51 -29.01
CA THR A 217 -11.89 -6.73 -27.62
C THR A 217 -11.12 -8.03 -27.47
N ASP A 218 -10.21 -8.04 -26.50
CA ASP A 218 -9.40 -9.22 -26.20
C ASP A 218 -10.08 -10.05 -25.09
N PRO A 219 -9.95 -11.39 -25.10
CA PRO A 219 -10.58 -12.27 -24.10
C PRO A 219 -10.10 -11.96 -22.67
N VAL A 220 -8.87 -11.47 -22.51
CA VAL A 220 -8.33 -11.04 -21.21
C VAL A 220 -9.05 -9.80 -20.69
N LYS A 221 -9.32 -8.84 -21.58
CA LYS A 221 -10.05 -7.61 -21.24
C LYS A 221 -11.50 -7.92 -20.91
N GLU A 222 -12.18 -8.73 -21.72
CA GLU A 222 -13.56 -9.13 -21.45
C GLU A 222 -13.69 -9.95 -20.17
N PHE A 223 -12.73 -10.84 -19.89
CA PHE A 223 -12.70 -11.54 -18.62
C PHE A 223 -12.58 -10.56 -17.44
N TRP A 224 -11.72 -9.56 -17.51
CA TRP A 224 -11.59 -8.55 -16.45
C TRP A 224 -12.87 -7.71 -16.28
N GLU A 225 -13.38 -7.12 -17.36
CA GLU A 225 -14.48 -6.16 -17.30
C GLU A 225 -15.84 -6.83 -17.08
N ARG A 226 -16.13 -7.92 -17.79
CA ARG A 226 -17.45 -8.58 -17.79
C ARG A 226 -17.53 -9.75 -16.82
N ARG A 227 -16.46 -10.54 -16.66
CA ARG A 227 -16.48 -11.70 -15.75
C ARG A 227 -16.01 -11.35 -14.35
N THR A 228 -14.86 -10.70 -14.16
CA THR A 228 -14.29 -10.45 -12.84
C THR A 228 -14.98 -9.29 -12.14
N LEU A 229 -14.95 -8.10 -12.75
CA LEU A 229 -15.48 -6.89 -12.14
C LEU A 229 -16.99 -6.76 -12.31
N GLN A 230 -17.55 -7.17 -13.46
CA GLN A 230 -18.90 -6.80 -13.89
C GLN A 230 -19.09 -5.28 -13.79
N ILE A 231 -18.26 -4.55 -14.54
CA ILE A 231 -18.27 -3.09 -14.53
C ILE A 231 -19.66 -2.58 -14.93
N SER A 232 -20.23 -1.71 -14.11
CA SER A 232 -21.51 -1.08 -14.37
C SER A 232 -21.36 0.05 -15.39
N SER A 233 -22.49 0.54 -15.91
CA SER A 233 -22.53 1.65 -16.88
C SER A 233 -22.06 2.98 -16.29
N GLY A 234 -22.06 3.13 -14.96
CA GLY A 234 -21.61 4.34 -14.28
C GLY A 234 -21.54 4.19 -12.76
N ILE A 235 -20.91 5.16 -12.11
CA ILE A 235 -20.69 5.18 -10.65
C ILE A 235 -22.00 5.25 -9.85
N GLU A 236 -23.06 5.79 -10.44
CA GLU A 236 -24.39 5.89 -9.84
C GLU A 236 -25.09 4.54 -9.71
N HIS A 237 -24.68 3.56 -10.53
CA HIS A 237 -25.26 2.23 -10.54
C HIS A 237 -24.22 1.22 -10.04
N VAL A 238 -24.21 0.97 -8.74
CA VAL A 238 -23.25 0.05 -8.08
C VAL A 238 -23.48 -1.43 -8.41
N GLY A 239 -24.55 -1.78 -9.13
CA GLY A 239 -24.82 -3.13 -9.59
C GLY A 239 -25.14 -4.11 -8.46
N SER A 240 -24.80 -5.39 -8.66
CA SER A 240 -25.03 -6.46 -7.68
C SER A 240 -23.73 -6.96 -7.05
N ILE A 241 -23.81 -7.49 -5.83
CA ILE A 241 -22.63 -8.00 -5.13
C ILE A 241 -22.15 -9.30 -5.77
N ARG A 242 -20.88 -9.30 -6.16
CA ARG A 242 -20.14 -10.46 -6.67
C ARG A 242 -19.72 -11.38 -5.53
N TRP A 243 -20.51 -12.40 -5.23
CA TRP A 243 -20.23 -13.33 -4.11
C TRP A 243 -18.88 -14.02 -4.18
N GLU A 244 -18.38 -14.37 -5.37
CA GLU A 244 -17.04 -14.96 -5.54
C GLU A 244 -15.94 -13.99 -5.08
N LEU A 245 -16.03 -12.70 -5.45
CA LEU A 245 -15.09 -11.68 -5.01
C LEU A 245 -15.26 -11.34 -3.53
N ALA A 246 -16.50 -11.34 -3.02
CA ALA A 246 -16.75 -11.15 -1.59
C ALA A 246 -16.12 -12.29 -0.76
N GLY A 247 -16.18 -13.52 -1.26
CA GLY A 247 -15.52 -14.69 -0.66
C GLY A 247 -13.99 -14.56 -0.67
N THR A 248 -13.38 -14.15 -1.78
CA THR A 248 -11.93 -13.93 -1.81
C THR A 248 -11.51 -12.75 -0.94
N LEU A 249 -12.32 -11.70 -0.86
CA LEU A 249 -12.09 -10.57 0.04
C LEU A 249 -12.11 -11.00 1.51
N LEU A 250 -13.09 -11.80 1.92
CA LEU A 250 -13.15 -12.38 3.27
C LEU A 250 -11.90 -13.23 3.56
N LEU A 251 -11.48 -14.06 2.60
CA LEU A 251 -10.28 -14.87 2.74
C LEU A 251 -9.02 -14.02 2.92
N VAL A 252 -8.85 -12.94 2.15
CA VAL A 252 -7.72 -12.01 2.33
C VAL A 252 -7.75 -11.40 3.74
N TRP A 253 -8.90 -10.96 4.23
CA TRP A 253 -9.01 -10.41 5.59
C TRP A 253 -8.60 -11.44 6.66
N ILE A 254 -9.02 -12.70 6.52
CA ILE A 254 -8.63 -13.78 7.42
C ILE A 254 -7.10 -14.01 7.36
N LEU A 255 -6.53 -14.06 6.15
CA LEU A 255 -5.08 -14.21 5.96
C LEU A 255 -4.32 -13.04 6.61
N CYS A 256 -4.73 -11.80 6.35
CA CYS A 256 -4.13 -10.60 6.95
C CYS A 256 -4.25 -10.60 8.48
N TYR A 257 -5.38 -11.05 9.03
CA TYR A 257 -5.58 -11.15 10.48
C TYR A 257 -4.59 -12.15 11.09
N PHE A 258 -4.47 -13.35 10.53
CA PHE A 258 -3.45 -14.30 10.97
C PHE A 258 -2.04 -13.73 10.79
N CYS A 259 -1.83 -12.91 9.74
CA CYS A 259 -0.57 -12.22 9.47
C CYS A 259 -0.10 -11.25 10.58
N ILE A 260 -1.02 -10.78 11.42
CA ILE A 260 -0.77 -9.67 12.34
C ILE A 260 -1.09 -10.05 13.80
N TRP A 261 -2.00 -11.01 14.04
CA TRP A 261 -2.51 -11.36 15.38
C TRP A 261 -1.42 -11.36 16.46
N LYS A 262 -0.34 -12.12 16.27
CA LYS A 262 0.71 -12.31 17.30
C LYS A 262 1.74 -11.16 17.39
N GLY A 263 1.47 -10.05 16.72
CA GLY A 263 2.30 -8.85 16.72
C GLY A 263 3.62 -9.00 15.97
N VAL A 264 4.51 -8.03 16.19
CA VAL A 264 5.74 -7.82 15.39
C VAL A 264 6.69 -9.02 15.32
N LYS A 265 6.77 -9.85 16.37
CA LYS A 265 7.63 -11.05 16.38
C LYS A 265 7.15 -12.13 15.40
N TRP A 266 5.84 -12.25 15.23
CA TRP A 266 5.25 -13.20 14.29
C TRP A 266 5.23 -12.60 12.88
N THR A 267 4.86 -11.32 12.75
CA THR A 267 4.88 -10.61 11.47
C THR A 267 6.28 -10.62 10.85
N GLY A 268 7.33 -10.37 11.63
CA GLY A 268 8.71 -10.45 11.15
C GLY A 268 9.06 -11.80 10.51
N LYS A 269 8.58 -12.92 11.07
CA LYS A 269 8.78 -14.26 10.50
C LYS A 269 8.04 -14.46 9.17
N VAL A 270 6.83 -13.94 9.06
CA VAL A 270 6.06 -14.04 7.81
C VAL A 270 6.64 -13.14 6.72
N VAL A 271 7.22 -12.00 7.09
CA VAL A 271 7.86 -11.11 6.12
C VAL A 271 9.06 -11.77 5.43
N TYR A 272 9.78 -12.69 6.08
CA TYR A 272 10.80 -13.48 5.37
C TYR A 272 10.21 -14.18 4.15
N PHE A 273 9.02 -14.75 4.26
CA PHE A 273 8.37 -15.38 3.12
C PHE A 273 7.85 -14.33 2.13
N THR A 274 7.11 -13.32 2.60
CA THR A 274 6.42 -12.39 1.69
C THR A 274 7.35 -11.39 0.99
N ALA A 275 8.50 -11.06 1.57
CA ALA A 275 9.47 -10.14 0.95
C ALA A 275 10.48 -10.86 0.05
N LEU A 276 10.83 -12.12 0.36
CA LEU A 276 11.78 -12.89 -0.45
C LEU A 276 11.07 -13.59 -1.63
N PHE A 277 9.82 -14.05 -1.45
CA PHE A 277 9.13 -14.77 -2.52
C PHE A 277 9.08 -14.00 -3.86
N PRO A 278 8.71 -12.70 -3.91
CA PRO A 278 8.66 -11.95 -5.16
C PRO A 278 10.02 -11.60 -5.77
N THR A 279 11.12 -11.73 -5.02
CA THR A 279 12.47 -11.41 -5.52
C THR A 279 13.18 -12.62 -6.09
N TYR A 280 12.85 -13.83 -5.61
CA TYR A 280 13.44 -15.09 -6.07
C TYR A 280 12.57 -15.85 -7.09
N PHE A 281 11.27 -15.56 -7.16
CA PHE A 281 10.32 -16.17 -8.07
C PHE A 281 9.64 -15.11 -8.93
#